data_AF-A0A2R6NI39-F1
#
_entry.id   AF-A0A2R6NI39-F1
#
_cell.length_a   1.000
_cell.length_b   1.000
_cell.length_c   1.000
_cell.angle_alpha   90.00
_cell.angle_beta   90.00
_cell.angle_gamma   90.00
#
_symmetry.space_group_name_H-M   'P 1'
#
loop_
_entity.id
_entity.type
_entity.pdbx_description
1 polymer ?
#
loop_
_entity_poly.entity_id
_entity_poly.type
_entity_poly.pdbx_seq_one_letter_code
_entity_poly.pdbx_strand_id
1 'polypeptide(L)'
;MHVSAYDINCQYRINFDRRMEEFRTRGMEFASIRIRLKYFPWTIAGVGKFHLPAHKASCRYKYSFRYLPGVGMTDGEAVERIWASLNTLALRTREMASGHRHDTINDFQNDMNVRRVHGIAVQLKSKYEEAVRMYERAKANLDTLEQEIATGTIGSEKLSEWKAEEVEWLDAVTHREKHEQLRNPYEPNKQQALTQKEMVAEMSAKTSASNGRSPGLVGAIDEGIELQECGAASDVSAKSLEEMVKAFHTRVESWHVREAAHLIPLVEDATGNLDAATQNAALELIVDARRSEDEDDDWMTGEASKASVKSSDVEIGSKRKREEMASQDDLQPPRHRSPIWHEINDIRIDLPSSHHKAIRTHEALVEAVTVEKRLREGQATELLDNLRSHLITSYGLVKKRLDVKGQGLSTRAQAHANRKYKAIRLAATAY
;
A
#
# COMPACT_ATOMS: atom_id res chain seq x y z
N MET A 1 28.94 3.28 22.01
CA MET A 1 28.15 3.44 20.77
C MET A 1 27.26 4.66 20.93
N HIS A 2 27.15 5.50 19.90
CA HIS A 2 26.33 6.71 19.87
C HIS A 2 25.43 6.65 18.63
N VAL A 3 24.17 7.09 18.72
CA VAL A 3 23.32 7.22 17.53
C VAL A 3 23.14 8.70 17.24
N SER A 4 23.69 9.14 16.11
CA SER A 4 23.46 10.48 15.59
C SER A 4 22.08 10.52 14.97
N ALA A 5 21.18 11.34 15.53
CA ALA A 5 19.87 11.64 14.98
C ALA A 5 19.97 12.95 14.18
N TYR A 6 19.85 12.87 12.85
CA TYR A 6 19.82 14.08 12.01
C TYR A 6 19.09 13.79 10.71
N ASP A 7 18.29 14.74 10.23
CA ASP A 7 17.32 14.48 9.17
C ASP A 7 18.03 14.09 7.87
N ILE A 8 19.13 14.75 7.56
CA ILE A 8 19.92 14.46 6.36
C ILE A 8 21.08 13.48 6.62
N ASN A 9 21.02 12.65 7.66
CA ASN A 9 22.13 11.78 8.01
C ASN A 9 22.53 10.80 6.89
N CYS A 10 21.58 10.39 6.04
CA CYS A 10 21.89 9.55 4.89
C CYS A 10 22.83 10.23 3.87
N GLN A 11 22.89 11.56 3.85
CA GLN A 11 23.81 12.34 3.03
C GLN A 11 25.03 12.77 3.84
N TYR A 12 24.79 13.31 5.05
CA TYR A 12 25.85 13.78 5.93
C TYR A 12 26.84 12.66 6.26
N ARG A 13 26.37 11.43 6.45
CA ARG A 13 27.25 10.32 6.84
C ARG A 13 28.29 9.93 5.79
N ILE A 14 28.06 10.22 4.52
CA ILE A 14 28.94 9.83 3.40
C ILE A 14 30.38 10.30 3.62
N ASN A 15 30.55 11.57 4.03
CA ASN A 15 31.87 12.19 4.24
C ASN A 15 32.19 12.36 5.74
N PHE A 16 31.51 11.63 6.62
CA PHE A 16 31.69 11.81 8.07
C PHE A 16 33.10 11.45 8.53
N ASP A 17 33.62 10.28 8.13
CA ASP A 17 34.93 9.81 8.59
C ASP A 17 36.06 10.73 8.11
N ARG A 18 35.98 11.20 6.86
CA ARG A 18 36.91 12.21 6.31
C ARG A 18 36.88 13.50 7.12
N ARG A 19 35.70 14.04 7.41
CA ARG A 19 35.54 15.27 8.21
C ARG A 19 36.01 15.09 9.65
N MET A 20 35.80 13.91 10.23
CA MET A 20 36.31 13.60 11.57
C MET A 20 37.85 13.52 11.58
N GLU A 21 38.47 13.05 10.51
CA GLU A 21 39.94 13.06 10.37
C GLU A 21 40.49 14.49 10.23
N GLU A 22 39.88 15.30 9.34
CA GLU A 22 40.22 16.73 9.21
C GLU A 22 40.01 17.50 10.54
N PHE A 23 38.94 17.18 11.27
CA PHE A 23 38.67 17.78 12.57
C PHE A 23 39.71 17.37 13.62
N ARG A 24 40.18 16.11 13.61
CA ARG A 24 41.24 15.64 14.50
C ARG A 24 42.57 16.34 14.25
N THR A 25 42.93 16.57 12.98
CA THR A 25 44.19 17.25 12.64
C THR A 25 44.15 18.73 13.02
N ARG A 26 43.04 19.43 12.75
CA ARG A 26 42.89 20.86 13.07
C ARG A 26 42.56 21.15 14.53
N GLY A 27 41.87 20.26 15.21
CA GLY A 27 41.39 20.53 16.56
C GLY A 27 42.49 20.58 17.63
N MET A 28 43.74 20.27 17.27
CA MET A 28 44.91 20.61 18.08
C MET A 28 45.15 22.14 18.17
N GLU A 29 44.58 22.93 17.27
CA GLU A 29 44.67 24.40 17.27
C GLU A 29 43.76 25.06 18.32
N PHE A 30 42.69 24.38 18.76
CA PHE A 30 41.70 24.93 19.70
C PHE A 30 41.89 24.38 21.11
N ALA A 31 42.59 25.12 21.97
CA ALA A 31 42.85 24.72 23.36
C ALA A 31 41.57 24.47 24.20
N SER A 32 40.44 25.08 23.83
CA SER A 32 39.13 24.89 24.47
C SER A 32 38.46 23.57 24.09
N ILE A 33 38.81 22.98 22.93
CA ILE A 33 38.27 21.70 22.48
C ILE A 33 39.21 20.60 22.95
N ARG A 34 38.89 19.99 24.08
CA ARG A 34 39.66 18.86 24.65
C ARG A 34 39.42 17.60 23.82
N ILE A 35 40.02 17.52 22.62
CA ILE A 35 40.01 16.32 21.75
C ILE A 35 40.66 15.11 22.43
N ARG A 36 41.33 15.30 23.57
CA ARG A 36 41.90 14.25 24.43
C ARG A 36 40.88 13.27 25.03
N LEU A 37 39.58 13.35 24.73
CA LEU A 37 38.69 12.21 24.90
C LEU A 37 39.08 11.16 23.85
N LYS A 38 39.87 10.19 24.30
CA LYS A 38 40.73 9.26 23.55
C LYS A 38 40.09 8.60 22.31
N TYR A 39 38.77 8.57 22.19
CA TYR A 39 38.05 8.08 21.01
C TYR A 39 36.71 8.82 20.86
N PHE A 40 36.45 9.39 19.68
CA PHE A 40 35.08 9.76 19.31
C PHE A 40 34.26 8.46 19.26
N PRO A 41 33.10 8.37 19.92
CA PRO A 41 32.39 7.11 20.05
C PRO A 41 31.99 6.60 18.66
N TRP A 42 32.05 5.27 18.48
CA TRP A 42 31.47 4.63 17.31
C TRP A 42 30.02 5.11 17.16
N THR A 43 29.77 5.82 16.07
CA THR A 43 28.52 6.54 15.84
C THR A 43 27.76 5.87 14.72
N ILE A 44 26.50 5.54 14.94
CA ILE A 44 25.58 5.03 13.95
C ILE A 44 24.69 6.18 13.49
N ALA A 45 24.37 6.23 12.20
CA ALA A 45 23.53 7.28 11.64
C ALA A 45 22.06 6.86 11.70
N GLY A 46 21.20 7.74 12.23
CA GLY A 46 19.76 7.61 12.20
C GLY A 46 19.11 8.88 11.65
N VAL A 47 17.95 8.72 11.01
CA VAL A 47 17.10 9.81 10.52
C VAL A 47 15.80 9.82 11.32
N GLY A 48 15.37 11.01 11.76
CA GLY A 48 14.17 11.20 12.58
C GLY A 48 12.95 10.48 11.99
N LYS A 49 12.10 9.89 12.84
CA LYS A 49 10.98 9.05 12.39
C LYS A 49 9.98 9.83 11.53
N PHE A 50 9.83 11.14 11.76
CA PHE A 50 8.93 11.99 10.98
C PHE A 50 9.49 12.28 9.59
N HIS A 51 10.80 12.51 9.48
CA HIS A 51 11.47 12.84 8.23
C HIS A 51 11.78 11.62 7.37
N LEU A 52 12.03 10.46 7.98
CA LEU A 52 12.44 9.23 7.29
C LEU A 52 11.55 8.82 6.10
N PRO A 53 10.20 8.92 6.14
CA PRO A 53 9.34 8.62 4.99
C PRO A 53 9.61 9.48 3.75
N ALA A 54 10.06 10.74 3.94
CA ALA A 54 10.38 11.67 2.85
C ALA A 54 11.70 11.34 2.14
N HIS A 55 12.47 10.38 2.66
CA HIS A 55 13.68 9.89 2.01
C HIS A 55 13.36 8.80 0.98
N LYS A 56 14.35 8.49 0.12
CA LYS A 56 14.29 7.32 -0.77
C LYS A 56 14.03 6.04 0.01
N ALA A 57 13.36 5.07 -0.63
CA ALA A 57 12.91 3.83 0.01
C ALA A 57 14.02 3.11 0.80
N SER A 58 15.23 3.01 0.24
CA SER A 58 16.35 2.36 0.92
C SER A 58 16.79 3.02 2.23
N CYS A 59 16.57 4.33 2.40
CA CYS A 59 16.88 5.00 3.66
C CYS A 59 15.95 4.55 4.79
N ARG A 60 14.71 4.16 4.47
CA ARG A 60 13.64 3.87 5.45
C ARG A 60 13.94 2.67 6.33
N TYR A 61 14.80 1.75 5.91
CA TYR A 61 15.29 0.67 6.77
C TYR A 61 16.74 0.90 7.21
N LYS A 62 17.61 1.45 6.36
CA LYS A 62 19.04 1.68 6.67
C LYS A 62 19.31 2.67 7.81
N TYR A 63 18.44 3.67 7.99
CA TYR A 63 18.62 4.75 8.97
C TYR A 63 17.46 4.83 9.97
N SER A 64 16.65 3.76 10.07
CA SER A 64 15.48 3.73 10.94
C SER A 64 15.86 3.47 12.38
N PHE A 65 15.38 4.32 13.28
CA PHE A 65 15.46 4.10 14.74
C PHE A 65 14.86 2.76 15.18
N ARG A 66 13.98 2.13 14.40
CA ARG A 66 13.42 0.82 14.77
C ARG A 66 14.47 -0.30 14.80
N TYR A 67 15.52 -0.16 13.99
CA TYR A 67 16.51 -1.21 13.78
C TYR A 67 17.89 -0.85 14.35
N LEU A 68 18.00 0.30 15.03
CA LEU A 68 19.25 0.72 15.65
C LEU A 68 19.31 0.28 17.12
N PRO A 69 20.41 -0.31 17.58
CA PRO A 69 20.55 -0.77 18.95
C PRO A 69 20.56 0.42 19.93
N GLY A 70 19.91 0.23 21.09
CA GLY A 70 19.97 1.16 22.21
C GLY A 70 19.14 2.45 22.07
N VAL A 71 18.41 2.66 20.97
CA VAL A 71 17.57 3.88 20.81
C VAL A 71 16.16 3.75 21.40
N GLY A 72 15.72 2.52 21.67
CA GLY A 72 14.38 2.22 22.18
C GLY A 72 13.28 2.83 21.32
N MET A 73 12.28 3.44 21.97
CA MET A 73 11.15 4.08 21.26
C MET A 73 11.40 5.54 20.87
N THR A 74 12.63 6.06 21.01
CA THR A 74 13.02 7.42 20.61
C THR A 74 12.69 7.68 19.14
N ASP A 75 12.28 8.90 18.81
CA ASP A 75 11.93 9.29 17.44
C ASP A 75 12.88 10.29 16.79
N GLY A 76 13.81 10.88 17.54
CA GLY A 76 14.77 11.86 17.02
C GLY A 76 14.24 13.29 16.93
N GLU A 77 12.95 13.53 17.19
CA GLU A 77 12.27 14.81 16.90
C GLU A 77 12.30 15.81 18.07
N ALA A 78 13.04 15.51 19.14
CA ALA A 78 12.96 16.27 20.38
C ALA A 78 13.42 17.73 20.24
N VAL A 79 14.36 18.01 19.33
CA VAL A 79 14.84 19.36 19.06
C VAL A 79 13.79 20.21 18.34
N GLU A 80 12.99 19.60 17.46
CA GLU A 80 11.94 20.29 16.70
C GLU A 80 10.70 20.55 17.55
N ARG A 81 10.33 19.65 18.46
CA ARG A 81 9.19 19.89 19.37
C ARG A 81 9.34 21.13 20.23
N ILE A 82 10.58 21.55 20.49
CA ILE A 82 10.88 22.78 21.25
C ILE A 82 10.46 24.03 20.46
N TRP A 83 10.43 23.97 19.13
CA TRP A 83 10.00 25.09 18.29
C TRP A 83 8.57 25.53 18.58
N ALA A 84 7.67 24.62 18.96
CA ALA A 84 6.32 25.00 19.37
C ALA A 84 6.34 26.01 20.53
N SER A 85 7.18 25.77 21.55
CA SER A 85 7.36 26.69 22.68
C SER A 85 8.11 27.96 22.29
N LEU A 86 9.15 27.84 21.45
CA LEU A 86 9.94 29.00 21.00
C LEU A 86 9.15 29.92 20.08
N ASN A 87 8.23 29.41 19.27
CA ASN A 87 7.36 30.22 18.42
C ASN A 87 6.45 31.12 19.26
N THR A 88 5.90 30.62 20.37
CA THR A 88 5.14 31.44 21.32
C THR A 88 6.04 32.50 21.98
N LEU A 89 7.27 32.13 22.34
CA LEU A 89 8.24 33.07 22.92
C LEU A 89 8.67 34.16 21.93
N ALA A 90 8.78 33.83 20.65
CA ALA A 90 9.15 34.78 19.60
C ALA A 90 8.16 35.94 19.50
N LEU A 91 6.85 35.66 19.64
CA LEU A 91 5.81 36.71 19.67
C LEU A 91 5.94 37.60 20.91
N ARG A 92 6.21 37.02 22.08
CA ARG A 92 6.36 37.75 23.35
C ARG A 92 7.58 38.67 23.39
N THR A 93 8.63 38.31 22.66
CA THR A 93 9.90 39.03 22.64
C THR A 93 10.06 39.96 21.43
N ARG A 94 9.04 40.08 20.58
CA ARG A 94 9.15 40.80 19.29
C ARG A 94 9.46 42.29 19.44
N GLU A 95 8.85 42.96 20.42
CA GLU A 95 9.01 44.40 20.66
C GLU A 95 10.18 44.73 21.62
N MET A 96 10.92 43.71 22.08
CA MET A 96 12.05 43.91 22.98
C MET A 96 13.29 44.39 22.22
N ALA A 97 14.10 45.22 22.88
CA ALA A 97 15.43 45.56 22.37
C ALA A 97 16.30 44.30 22.19
N SER A 98 17.23 44.32 21.23
CA SER A 98 18.01 43.14 20.82
C SER A 98 18.68 42.40 22.00
N GLY A 99 19.35 43.13 22.89
CA GLY A 99 19.98 42.54 24.09
C GLY A 99 18.97 41.88 25.03
N HIS A 100 17.90 42.61 25.36
CA HIS A 100 16.85 42.11 26.25
C HIS A 100 16.11 40.90 25.66
N ARG A 101 15.91 40.87 24.34
CA ARG A 101 15.36 39.73 23.62
C ARG A 101 16.26 38.50 23.75
N HIS A 102 17.57 38.67 23.58
CA HIS A 102 18.54 37.59 23.72
C HIS A 102 18.55 37.01 25.14
N ASP A 103 18.61 37.88 26.16
CA ASP A 103 18.61 37.46 27.57
C ASP A 103 17.31 36.74 27.93
N THR A 104 16.15 37.28 27.52
CA THR A 104 14.84 36.66 27.76
C THR A 104 14.73 35.27 27.13
N ILE A 105 15.27 35.08 25.91
CA ILE A 105 15.28 33.77 25.25
C ILE A 105 16.20 32.79 25.99
N ASN A 106 17.39 33.25 26.40
CA ASN A 106 18.33 32.42 27.16
C ASN A 106 17.76 32.01 28.52
N ASP A 107 17.09 32.91 29.24
CA ASP A 107 16.44 32.61 30.51
C ASP A 107 15.35 31.54 30.34
N PHE A 108 14.53 31.63 29.30
CA PHE A 108 13.50 30.63 29.02
C PHE A 108 14.11 29.26 28.68
N GLN A 109 15.18 29.24 27.88
CA GLN A 109 15.90 27.99 27.56
C GLN A 109 16.58 27.41 28.80
N ASN A 110 17.15 28.24 29.67
CA ASN A 110 17.75 27.82 30.92
C ASN A 110 16.71 27.21 31.87
N ASP A 111 15.55 27.86 32.04
CA ASP A 111 14.43 27.29 32.79
C ASP A 111 13.96 25.94 32.22
N MET A 112 13.85 25.82 30.89
CA MET A 112 13.55 24.54 30.24
C MET A 112 14.58 23.46 30.57
N ASN A 113 15.88 23.80 30.59
CA ASN A 113 16.95 22.88 30.93
C ASN A 113 16.88 22.46 32.40
N VAL A 114 16.70 23.41 33.32
CA VAL A 114 16.55 23.17 34.76
C VAL A 114 15.37 22.23 35.01
N ARG A 115 14.18 22.52 34.45
CA ARG A 115 13.00 21.65 34.58
C ARG A 115 13.22 20.25 34.01
N ARG A 116 13.94 20.12 32.90
CA ARG A 116 14.28 18.80 32.33
C ARG A 116 15.24 18.03 33.23
N VAL A 117 16.29 18.66 33.72
CA VAL A 117 17.29 18.04 34.59
C VAL A 117 16.65 17.54 35.88
N HIS A 118 15.84 18.38 36.55
CA HIS A 118 15.15 17.97 37.78
C HIS A 118 13.99 17.00 37.53
N GLY A 119 13.33 17.08 36.38
CA GLY A 119 12.24 16.18 36.01
C GLY A 119 12.69 14.81 35.45
N ILE A 120 13.98 14.63 35.16
CA ILE A 120 14.46 13.48 34.39
C ILE A 120 14.18 12.15 35.11
N ALA A 121 14.38 12.09 36.43
CA ALA A 121 14.17 10.86 37.20
C ALA A 121 12.70 10.39 37.14
N VAL A 122 11.76 11.33 37.31
CA VAL A 122 10.32 11.05 37.24
C VAL A 122 9.92 10.62 35.83
N GLN A 123 10.41 11.32 34.80
CA GLN A 123 10.12 10.97 33.41
C GLN A 123 10.69 9.61 33.02
N LEU A 124 11.92 9.29 33.43
CA LEU A 124 12.54 8.00 33.14
C LEU A 124 11.82 6.85 33.84
N LYS A 125 11.41 7.01 35.10
CA LYS A 125 10.60 6.03 35.82
C LYS A 125 9.29 5.73 35.07
N SER A 126 8.54 6.78 34.72
CA SER A 126 7.27 6.64 34.00
C SER A 126 7.44 5.94 32.64
N LYS A 127 8.46 6.34 31.87
CA LYS A 127 8.79 5.71 30.58
C LYS A 127 9.24 4.27 30.72
N TYR A 128 9.98 3.93 31.78
CA TYR A 128 10.39 2.57 32.05
C TYR A 128 9.17 1.67 32.32
N GLU A 129 8.24 2.11 33.18
CA GLU A 129 7.01 1.37 33.46
C GLU A 129 6.15 1.18 32.20
N GLU A 130 6.08 2.20 31.33
CA GLU A 130 5.42 2.09 30.03
C GLU A 130 6.13 1.09 29.11
N ALA A 131 7.46 1.15 29.03
CA ALA A 131 8.25 0.24 28.22
C ALA A 131 8.07 -1.22 28.65
N VAL A 132 8.01 -1.51 29.96
CA VAL A 132 7.73 -2.85 30.48
C VAL A 132 6.37 -3.36 29.99
N ARG A 133 5.29 -2.56 30.16
CA ARG A 133 3.95 -2.94 29.69
C ARG A 133 3.90 -3.16 28.17
N MET A 134 4.56 -2.30 27.40
CA MET A 134 4.60 -2.43 25.95
C MET A 134 5.39 -3.66 25.51
N TYR A 135 6.49 -3.97 26.20
CA TYR A 135 7.31 -5.16 25.96
C TYR A 135 6.51 -6.44 26.22
N GLU A 136 5.81 -6.53 27.35
CA GLU A 136 4.97 -7.69 27.69
C GLU A 136 3.90 -7.94 26.61
N ARG A 137 3.21 -6.88 26.16
CA ARG A 137 2.22 -6.98 25.09
C ARG A 137 2.84 -7.40 23.75
N ALA A 138 3.96 -6.81 23.37
CA ALA A 138 4.65 -7.14 22.14
C ALA A 138 5.17 -8.59 22.15
N LYS A 139 5.72 -9.03 23.28
CA LYS A 139 6.18 -10.40 23.49
C LYS A 139 5.03 -11.40 23.41
N ALA A 140 3.92 -11.16 24.11
CA ALA A 140 2.76 -12.04 24.06
C ALA A 140 2.21 -12.18 22.62
N ASN A 141 2.10 -11.07 21.89
CA ASN A 141 1.67 -11.10 20.49
C ASN A 141 2.64 -11.89 19.60
N LEU A 142 3.95 -11.70 19.78
CA LEU A 142 4.97 -12.43 19.01
C LEU A 142 4.90 -13.93 19.32
N ASP A 143 4.83 -14.29 20.61
CA ASP A 143 4.74 -15.69 21.05
C ASP A 143 3.49 -16.37 20.45
N THR A 144 2.32 -15.70 20.43
CA THR A 144 1.11 -16.21 19.77
C THR A 144 1.33 -16.41 18.26
N LEU A 145 1.87 -15.42 17.55
CA LEU A 145 2.11 -15.51 16.11
C LEU A 145 3.09 -16.63 15.77
N GLU A 146 4.16 -16.78 16.53
CA GLU A 146 5.15 -17.84 16.34
C GLU A 146 4.52 -19.22 16.56
N GLN A 147 3.64 -19.37 17.55
CA GLN A 147 2.91 -20.62 17.77
C GLN A 147 1.95 -20.95 16.61
N GLU A 148 1.20 -19.96 16.13
CA GLU A 148 0.29 -20.12 15.00
C GLU A 148 1.04 -20.51 13.71
N ILE A 149 2.20 -19.89 13.46
CA ILE A 149 3.04 -20.21 12.29
C ILE A 149 3.65 -21.61 12.40
N ALA A 150 4.17 -21.96 13.58
CA ALA A 150 4.80 -23.25 13.82
C ALA A 150 3.80 -24.43 13.75
N THR A 151 2.55 -24.21 14.13
CA THR A 151 1.47 -25.23 14.06
C THR A 151 0.70 -25.22 12.74
N GLY A 152 0.78 -24.13 11.97
CA GLY A 152 0.12 -23.98 10.68
C GLY A 152 0.91 -24.56 9.49
N THR A 153 0.41 -24.29 8.29
CA THR A 153 0.93 -24.81 7.00
C THR A 153 2.35 -24.35 6.67
N ILE A 154 2.80 -23.22 7.24
CA ILE A 154 4.15 -22.67 7.00
C ILE A 154 5.22 -23.54 7.70
N GLY A 155 4.91 -24.03 8.90
CA GLY A 155 5.77 -24.94 9.65
C GLY A 155 6.91 -24.26 10.43
N SER A 156 7.48 -25.01 11.37
CA SER A 156 8.54 -24.55 12.28
C SER A 156 9.90 -24.35 11.60
N GLU A 157 10.17 -25.05 10.50
CA GLU A 157 11.41 -24.92 9.74
C GLU A 157 11.55 -23.53 9.12
N LYS A 158 10.49 -23.05 8.45
CA LYS A 158 10.48 -21.72 7.82
C LYS A 158 10.56 -20.60 8.86
N LEU A 159 9.91 -20.77 10.01
CA LEU A 159 10.02 -19.81 11.12
C LEU A 159 11.47 -19.71 11.62
N SER A 160 12.19 -20.84 11.69
CA SER A 160 13.59 -20.86 12.12
C SER A 160 14.51 -20.18 11.10
N GLU A 161 14.25 -20.37 9.80
CA GLU A 161 14.93 -19.66 8.71
C GLU A 161 14.74 -18.14 8.83
N TRP A 162 13.51 -17.66 9.02
CA TRP A 162 13.22 -16.23 9.17
C TRP A 162 13.89 -15.61 10.39
N LYS A 163 13.95 -16.32 11.52
CA LYS A 163 14.68 -15.86 12.70
C LYS A 163 16.18 -15.74 12.45
N ALA A 164 16.77 -16.70 11.73
CA ALA A 164 18.18 -16.63 11.36
C ALA A 164 18.45 -15.45 10.42
N GLU A 165 17.62 -15.26 9.40
CA GLU A 165 17.69 -14.12 8.47
C GLU A 165 17.55 -12.78 9.19
N GLU A 166 16.60 -12.67 10.13
CA GLU A 166 16.39 -11.46 10.93
C GLU A 166 17.61 -11.10 11.78
N VAL A 167 18.24 -12.08 12.43
CA VAL A 167 19.44 -11.85 13.25
C VAL A 167 20.60 -11.35 12.40
N GLU A 168 20.87 -11.98 11.26
CA GLU A 168 21.93 -11.55 10.33
C GLU A 168 21.64 -10.14 9.80
N TRP A 169 20.38 -9.86 9.46
CA TRP A 169 19.97 -8.57 8.94
C TRP A 169 20.07 -7.44 9.97
N LEU A 170 19.67 -7.69 11.22
CA LEU A 170 19.75 -6.71 12.32
C LEU A 170 21.20 -6.37 12.67
N ASP A 171 22.14 -7.29 12.52
CA ASP A 171 23.56 -6.96 12.58
C ASP A 171 23.94 -6.08 11.37
N ALA A 172 23.61 -6.54 10.17
CA ALA A 172 24.06 -5.90 8.93
C ALA A 172 23.55 -4.46 8.75
N VAL A 173 22.34 -4.14 9.22
CA VAL A 173 21.77 -2.79 9.13
C VAL A 173 22.52 -1.76 9.97
N THR A 174 23.25 -2.17 11.02
CA THR A 174 24.06 -1.25 11.84
C THR A 174 25.39 -0.88 11.18
N HIS A 175 25.80 -1.66 10.18
CA HIS A 175 27.08 -1.56 9.47
C HIS A 175 26.90 -0.92 8.10
N ARG A 176 27.32 0.35 7.95
CA ARG A 176 27.15 1.12 6.72
C ARG A 176 27.79 0.44 5.50
N GLU A 177 28.93 -0.21 5.69
CA GLU A 177 29.67 -0.96 4.68
C GLU A 177 28.84 -2.10 4.07
N LYS A 178 27.90 -2.67 4.82
CA LYS A 178 27.00 -3.73 4.33
C LYS A 178 25.76 -3.17 3.63
N HIS A 179 25.52 -1.86 3.69
CA HIS A 179 24.27 -1.25 3.18
C HIS A 179 24.09 -1.36 1.67
N GLU A 180 25.15 -1.49 0.88
CA GLU A 180 25.03 -1.53 -0.59
C GLU A 180 24.20 -2.74 -1.06
N GLN A 181 24.47 -3.91 -0.46
CA GLN A 181 23.83 -5.19 -0.81
C GLN A 181 22.72 -5.58 0.17
N LEU A 182 22.43 -4.74 1.18
CA LEU A 182 21.44 -5.03 2.20
C LEU A 182 20.03 -5.05 1.63
N ARG A 183 19.43 -6.25 1.58
CA ARG A 183 18.01 -6.47 1.29
C ARG A 183 17.21 -6.36 2.58
N ASN A 184 16.04 -5.73 2.54
CA ASN A 184 15.15 -5.63 3.71
C ASN A 184 14.21 -6.85 3.75
N PRO A 185 14.29 -7.76 4.74
CA PRO A 185 13.44 -8.94 4.84
C PRO A 185 11.98 -8.59 5.15
N TYR A 186 11.71 -7.38 5.68
CA TYR A 186 10.35 -6.92 5.99
C TYR A 186 9.65 -6.24 4.80
N GLU A 187 10.35 -6.04 3.68
CA GLU A 187 9.74 -5.56 2.45
C GLU A 187 9.52 -6.76 1.51
N PRO A 188 8.28 -6.98 1.04
CA PRO A 188 8.04 -8.06 0.09
C PRO A 188 8.89 -7.84 -1.14
N ASN A 189 9.48 -8.93 -1.62
CA ASN A 189 10.18 -8.94 -2.89
C ASN A 189 9.19 -8.49 -3.94
N LYS A 190 9.54 -7.44 -4.70
CA LYS A 190 8.78 -7.11 -5.90
C LYS A 190 8.86 -8.34 -6.80
N GLN A 191 7.78 -9.12 -6.83
CA GLN A 191 7.63 -10.12 -7.87
C GLN A 191 7.69 -9.33 -9.16
N GLN A 192 8.62 -9.70 -10.03
CA GLN A 192 8.81 -9.07 -11.33
C GLN A 192 7.70 -9.54 -12.29
N ALA A 193 6.46 -9.54 -11.80
CA ALA A 193 5.28 -9.80 -12.60
C ALA A 193 5.06 -8.51 -13.39
N LEU A 194 5.22 -8.63 -14.71
CA LEU A 194 5.08 -7.51 -15.63
C LEU A 194 3.64 -7.01 -15.57
N THR A 195 3.47 -5.71 -15.52
CA THR A 195 2.17 -5.06 -15.75
C THR A 195 1.65 -5.39 -17.15
N GLN A 196 0.34 -5.28 -17.38
CA GLN A 196 -0.24 -5.49 -18.72
C GLN A 196 0.50 -4.63 -19.76
N LYS A 197 0.80 -3.37 -19.43
CA LYS A 197 1.55 -2.44 -20.30
C LYS A 197 2.97 -2.90 -20.58
N GLU A 198 3.68 -3.43 -19.57
CA GLU A 198 5.02 -3.98 -19.77
C GLU A 198 4.98 -5.27 -20.60
N MET A 199 3.95 -6.10 -20.45
CA MET A 199 3.74 -7.27 -21.30
C MET A 199 3.46 -6.89 -22.75
N VAL A 200 2.62 -5.87 -23.01
CA VAL A 200 2.38 -5.33 -24.37
C VAL A 200 3.68 -4.86 -25.01
N ALA A 201 4.51 -4.12 -24.26
CA ALA A 201 5.80 -3.63 -24.74
C ALA A 201 6.77 -4.78 -25.06
N GLU A 202 6.84 -5.78 -24.20
CA GLU A 202 7.68 -6.97 -24.41
C GLU A 202 7.22 -7.78 -25.63
N MET A 203 5.91 -7.99 -25.78
CA MET A 203 5.33 -8.71 -26.90
C MET A 203 5.57 -7.95 -28.21
N SER A 204 5.34 -6.63 -28.22
CA SER A 204 5.61 -5.77 -29.39
C SER A 204 7.09 -5.80 -29.81
N ALA A 205 8.02 -5.83 -28.83
CA ALA A 205 9.45 -5.95 -29.09
C ALA A 205 9.84 -7.33 -29.65
N LYS A 206 9.26 -8.42 -29.12
CA LYS A 206 9.50 -9.79 -29.60
C LYS A 206 8.93 -10.03 -30.99
N THR A 207 7.75 -9.52 -31.28
CA THR A 207 7.08 -9.60 -32.58
C THR A 207 7.86 -8.86 -33.68
N SER A 208 8.64 -7.82 -33.32
CA SER A 208 9.51 -7.12 -34.27
C SER A 208 10.75 -7.92 -34.70
N ALA A 209 11.09 -9.00 -33.98
CA ALA A 209 12.28 -9.83 -34.22
C ALA A 209 11.99 -11.17 -34.92
N SER A 210 10.72 -11.56 -35.04
CA SER A 210 10.26 -12.83 -35.61
C SER A 210 9.44 -12.58 -36.88
N ASN A 211 9.79 -13.22 -37.99
CA ASN A 211 9.09 -13.08 -39.27
C ASN A 211 7.57 -13.36 -39.13
N GLY A 212 6.74 -12.33 -39.31
CA GLY A 212 5.55 -12.45 -40.17
C GLY A 212 4.15 -12.23 -39.60
N ARG A 213 3.93 -11.97 -38.30
CA ARG A 213 2.60 -11.57 -37.79
C ARG A 213 2.70 -10.37 -36.86
N SER A 214 1.74 -9.45 -37.00
CA SER A 214 1.97 -8.01 -36.81
C SER A 214 1.83 -7.54 -35.36
N PRO A 215 2.57 -6.49 -34.95
CA PRO A 215 2.28 -5.70 -33.74
C PRO A 215 0.80 -5.24 -33.63
N GLY A 216 0.08 -5.19 -34.76
CA GLY A 216 -1.34 -4.88 -34.82
C GLY A 216 -2.25 -5.90 -34.12
N LEU A 217 -1.89 -7.19 -34.08
CA LEU A 217 -2.67 -8.21 -33.37
C LEU A 217 -2.63 -7.98 -31.85
N VAL A 218 -1.44 -7.71 -31.30
CA VAL A 218 -1.28 -7.39 -29.87
C VAL A 218 -2.05 -6.13 -29.51
N GLY A 219 -1.98 -5.09 -30.34
CA GLY A 219 -2.73 -3.85 -30.13
C GLY A 219 -4.25 -4.00 -30.22
N ALA A 220 -4.76 -4.87 -31.11
CA ALA A 220 -6.20 -5.15 -31.22
C ALA A 220 -6.73 -5.89 -29.99
N ILE A 221 -5.97 -6.87 -29.46
CA ILE A 221 -6.36 -7.62 -28.26
C ILE A 221 -6.26 -6.74 -27.02
N ASP A 222 -5.20 -5.95 -26.87
CA ASP A 222 -5.01 -5.03 -25.73
C ASP A 222 -6.13 -3.98 -25.65
N GLU A 223 -6.46 -3.32 -26.78
CA GLU A 223 -7.57 -2.37 -26.82
C GLU A 223 -8.93 -3.03 -26.58
N GLY A 224 -9.12 -4.28 -27.01
CA GLY A 224 -10.34 -5.04 -26.72
C GLY A 224 -10.49 -5.36 -25.23
N ILE A 225 -9.39 -5.72 -24.54
CA ILE A 225 -9.39 -5.93 -23.09
C ILE A 225 -9.73 -4.62 -22.35
N GLU A 226 -9.13 -3.49 -22.75
CA GLU A 226 -9.45 -2.18 -22.16
C GLU A 226 -10.92 -1.78 -22.36
N LEU A 227 -11.49 -2.07 -23.53
CA LEU A 227 -12.91 -1.77 -23.83
C LEU A 227 -13.87 -2.60 -22.97
N GLN A 228 -13.55 -3.88 -22.72
CA GLN A 228 -14.33 -4.71 -21.79
C GLN A 228 -14.31 -4.15 -20.36
N GLU A 229 -13.18 -3.63 -19.88
CA GLU A 229 -13.09 -3.00 -18.56
C GLU A 229 -13.88 -1.67 -18.48
N CYS A 230 -13.78 -0.83 -19.51
CA CYS A 230 -14.49 0.45 -19.57
C CYS A 230 -16.01 0.26 -19.50
N GLY A 231 -16.54 -0.82 -20.07
CA GLY A 231 -17.97 -1.15 -19.99
C GLY A 231 -18.43 -1.42 -18.55
N ALA A 232 -17.66 -2.20 -17.81
CA ALA A 232 -17.97 -2.60 -16.44
C ALA A 232 -17.89 -1.45 -15.41
N ALA A 233 -17.08 -0.42 -15.65
CA ALA A 233 -16.70 0.58 -14.64
C ALA A 233 -17.62 1.83 -14.53
N SER A 234 -18.69 1.93 -15.32
CA SER A 234 -19.42 3.19 -15.54
C SER A 234 -20.49 3.52 -14.47
N ASP A 235 -20.04 3.81 -13.24
CA ASP A 235 -20.89 4.27 -12.13
C ASP A 235 -20.62 5.78 -11.81
N VAL A 236 -20.72 6.65 -12.83
CA VAL A 236 -20.30 8.07 -12.80
C VAL A 236 -21.49 9.04 -13.03
N SER A 237 -21.36 10.29 -12.55
CA SER A 237 -22.35 11.37 -12.64
C SER A 237 -22.79 11.74 -14.08
N ALA A 238 -24.09 12.00 -14.26
CA ALA A 238 -24.80 12.13 -15.54
C ALA A 238 -24.24 13.16 -16.54
N LYS A 239 -23.69 14.30 -16.11
CA LYS A 239 -23.22 15.36 -17.05
C LYS A 239 -21.90 15.02 -17.76
N SER A 240 -21.10 14.11 -17.19
CA SER A 240 -19.87 13.62 -17.80
C SER A 240 -20.13 12.39 -18.67
N LEU A 241 -21.33 11.82 -18.60
CA LEU A 241 -21.62 10.49 -19.13
C LEU A 241 -21.79 10.51 -20.65
N GLU A 242 -22.47 11.51 -21.22
CA GLU A 242 -22.71 11.60 -22.67
C GLU A 242 -21.41 11.75 -23.48
N GLU A 243 -20.47 12.58 -23.00
CA GLU A 243 -19.15 12.74 -23.63
C GLU A 243 -18.32 11.47 -23.53
N MET A 244 -18.38 10.76 -22.39
CA MET A 244 -17.70 9.48 -22.20
C MET A 244 -18.30 8.37 -23.06
N VAL A 245 -19.63 8.30 -23.19
CA VAL A 245 -20.36 7.35 -24.05
C VAL A 245 -19.97 7.57 -25.50
N LYS A 246 -19.98 8.83 -25.96
CA LYS A 246 -19.56 9.16 -27.32
C LYS A 246 -18.10 8.76 -27.58
N ALA A 247 -17.20 9.05 -26.64
CA ALA A 247 -15.80 8.65 -26.74
C ALA A 247 -15.65 7.12 -26.74
N PHE A 248 -16.45 6.40 -25.95
CA PHE A 248 -16.48 4.94 -25.92
C PHE A 248 -16.90 4.38 -27.28
N HIS A 249 -18.02 4.83 -27.86
CA HIS A 249 -18.46 4.41 -29.19
C HIS A 249 -17.40 4.67 -30.26
N THR A 250 -16.75 5.84 -30.25
CA THR A 250 -15.66 6.13 -31.20
C THR A 250 -14.47 5.17 -31.02
N ARG A 251 -14.13 4.79 -29.78
CA ARG A 251 -13.09 3.78 -29.54
C ARG A 251 -13.52 2.39 -30.04
N VAL A 252 -14.76 1.97 -29.77
CA VAL A 252 -15.31 0.69 -30.26
C VAL A 252 -15.29 0.64 -31.79
N GLU A 253 -15.72 1.72 -32.47
CA GLU A 253 -15.65 1.81 -33.93
C GLU A 253 -14.22 1.66 -34.44
N SER A 254 -13.25 2.33 -33.79
CA SER A 254 -11.83 2.22 -34.16
C SER A 254 -11.26 0.82 -33.88
N TRP A 255 -11.75 0.16 -32.84
CA TRP A 255 -11.39 -1.20 -32.48
C TRP A 255 -11.92 -2.21 -33.50
N HIS A 256 -13.18 -2.10 -33.95
CA HIS A 256 -13.73 -2.97 -34.99
C HIS A 256 -12.93 -2.92 -36.30
N VAL A 257 -12.34 -1.77 -36.64
CA VAL A 257 -11.44 -1.66 -37.81
C VAL A 257 -10.17 -2.51 -37.61
N ARG A 258 -9.62 -2.53 -36.39
CA ARG A 258 -8.44 -3.34 -36.04
C ARG A 258 -8.78 -4.83 -35.93
N GLU A 259 -9.94 -5.14 -35.35
CA GLU A 259 -10.50 -6.48 -35.27
C GLU A 259 -10.66 -7.08 -36.68
N ALA A 260 -11.28 -6.34 -37.60
CA ALA A 260 -11.45 -6.77 -38.99
C ALA A 260 -10.13 -6.98 -39.73
N ALA A 261 -9.09 -6.23 -39.40
CA ALA A 261 -7.78 -6.35 -40.02
C ALA A 261 -6.93 -7.51 -39.47
N HIS A 262 -7.12 -7.90 -38.21
CA HIS A 262 -6.19 -8.77 -37.48
C HIS A 262 -6.80 -9.99 -36.80
N LEU A 263 -8.06 -9.92 -36.35
CA LEU A 263 -8.74 -11.01 -35.63
C LEU A 263 -9.74 -11.75 -36.52
N ILE A 264 -10.62 -11.04 -37.23
CA ILE A 264 -11.67 -11.66 -38.07
C ILE A 264 -11.09 -12.67 -39.08
N PRO A 265 -10.02 -12.37 -39.83
CA PRO A 265 -9.47 -13.33 -40.80
C PRO A 265 -8.96 -14.62 -40.16
N LEU A 266 -8.47 -14.56 -38.91
CA LEU A 266 -8.00 -15.74 -38.17
C LEU A 266 -9.17 -16.59 -37.68
N VAL A 267 -10.27 -15.95 -37.28
CA VAL A 267 -11.50 -16.64 -36.84
C VAL A 267 -12.23 -17.27 -38.03
N GLU A 268 -12.26 -16.60 -39.18
CA GLU A 268 -12.85 -17.12 -40.42
C GLU A 268 -12.07 -18.35 -40.92
N ASP A 269 -10.73 -18.32 -40.90
CA ASP A 269 -9.89 -19.48 -41.25
C ASP A 269 -10.10 -20.65 -40.28
N ALA A 270 -10.22 -20.37 -38.97
CA ALA A 270 -10.49 -21.38 -37.97
C ALA A 270 -11.90 -21.98 -38.05
N THR A 271 -12.90 -21.21 -38.52
CA THR A 271 -14.30 -21.66 -38.63
C THR A 271 -14.61 -22.38 -39.95
N GLY A 272 -13.90 -22.02 -41.04
CA GLY A 272 -14.00 -22.71 -42.33
C GLY A 272 -13.54 -24.18 -42.29
N ASN A 273 -12.69 -24.53 -41.32
CA ASN A 273 -12.16 -25.89 -41.13
C ASN A 273 -12.98 -26.76 -40.16
N LEU A 274 -14.12 -26.27 -39.64
CA LEU A 274 -14.96 -26.99 -38.67
C LEU A 274 -16.19 -27.63 -39.32
N ASP A 275 -16.67 -28.71 -38.72
CA ASP A 275 -17.90 -29.39 -39.11
C ASP A 275 -19.16 -28.58 -38.73
N ALA A 276 -20.25 -28.75 -39.47
CA ALA A 276 -21.49 -27.98 -39.30
C ALA A 276 -22.11 -28.09 -37.89
N ALA A 277 -21.86 -29.19 -37.17
CA ALA A 277 -22.31 -29.35 -35.79
C ALA A 277 -21.51 -28.49 -34.81
N THR A 278 -20.20 -28.38 -34.99
CA THR A 278 -19.34 -27.49 -34.19
C THR A 278 -19.57 -26.00 -34.51
N GLN A 279 -19.93 -25.67 -35.76
CA GLN A 279 -20.36 -24.32 -36.13
C GLN A 279 -21.64 -23.89 -35.39
N ASN A 280 -22.62 -24.79 -35.28
CA ASN A 280 -23.84 -24.52 -34.51
C ASN A 280 -23.58 -24.42 -33.00
N ALA A 281 -22.71 -25.27 -32.44
CA ALA A 281 -22.33 -25.18 -31.02
C ALA A 281 -21.54 -23.89 -30.70
N ALA A 282 -20.75 -23.37 -31.65
CA ALA A 282 -20.06 -22.09 -31.50
C ALA A 282 -21.03 -20.89 -31.50
N LEU A 283 -22.17 -21.00 -32.19
CA LEU A 283 -23.23 -19.99 -32.17
C LEU A 283 -24.10 -20.07 -30.90
N GLU A 284 -24.25 -21.24 -30.27
CA GLU A 284 -25.02 -21.39 -29.03
C GLU A 284 -24.29 -20.84 -27.79
N LEU A 285 -22.95 -20.98 -27.69
CA LEU A 285 -22.17 -20.40 -26.58
C LEU A 285 -22.25 -18.87 -26.50
N ILE A 286 -22.50 -18.21 -27.64
CA ILE A 286 -22.67 -16.76 -27.74
C ILE A 286 -23.91 -16.28 -26.98
N VAL A 287 -24.92 -17.14 -26.81
CA VAL A 287 -26.19 -16.82 -26.16
C VAL A 287 -26.13 -17.07 -24.65
N ASP A 288 -25.39 -18.10 -24.20
CA ASP A 288 -25.36 -18.52 -22.78
C ASP A 288 -24.50 -17.64 -21.87
N ALA A 289 -23.50 -16.93 -22.39
CA ALA A 289 -22.71 -15.98 -21.59
C ALA A 289 -23.54 -14.81 -21.02
N ARG A 290 -24.77 -14.61 -21.52
CA ARG A 290 -25.71 -13.57 -21.05
C ARG A 290 -26.57 -13.98 -19.85
N ARG A 291 -26.61 -15.26 -19.46
CA ARG A 291 -27.53 -15.73 -18.41
C ARG A 291 -26.94 -15.85 -17.01
N SER A 292 -25.61 -15.92 -16.86
CA SER A 292 -24.99 -16.19 -15.55
C SER A 292 -24.64 -14.94 -14.74
N GLU A 293 -24.65 -13.73 -15.31
CA GLU A 293 -24.28 -12.50 -14.58
C GLU A 293 -25.42 -11.91 -13.73
N ASP A 294 -26.65 -12.40 -13.91
CA ASP A 294 -27.84 -11.89 -13.21
C ASP A 294 -28.19 -12.66 -11.91
N GLU A 295 -27.56 -13.81 -11.62
CA GLU A 295 -27.99 -14.71 -10.53
C GLU A 295 -27.00 -14.87 -9.34
N ASP A 296 -25.75 -14.39 -9.41
CA ASP A 296 -24.72 -14.74 -8.41
C ASP A 296 -24.45 -13.69 -7.30
N ASP A 297 -25.49 -12.98 -6.84
CA ASP A 297 -25.39 -12.01 -5.72
C ASP A 297 -25.85 -12.57 -4.35
N ASP A 298 -26.02 -13.90 -4.23
CA ASP A 298 -26.47 -14.57 -3.00
C ASP A 298 -25.50 -15.68 -2.53
N TRP A 299 -24.34 -15.34 -1.96
CA TRP A 299 -23.58 -16.31 -1.16
C TRP A 299 -22.65 -15.67 -0.10
N MET A 300 -22.78 -16.20 1.13
CA MET A 300 -21.92 -16.10 2.33
C MET A 300 -22.12 -14.94 3.31
N THR A 301 -23.06 -15.14 4.25
CA THR A 301 -22.92 -14.67 5.63
C THR A 301 -22.44 -15.84 6.51
N GLY A 302 -21.18 -15.80 6.93
CA GLY A 302 -20.56 -16.79 7.82
C GLY A 302 -19.80 -16.10 8.95
N GLU A 303 -20.43 -16.06 10.12
CA GLU A 303 -19.85 -16.04 11.48
C GLU A 303 -18.64 -15.14 11.77
N ALA A 304 -18.92 -13.93 12.27
CA ALA A 304 -18.05 -13.28 13.25
C ALA A 304 -18.72 -13.34 14.63
N SER A 305 -18.22 -14.25 15.46
CA SER A 305 -18.58 -14.50 16.85
C SER A 305 -18.76 -13.22 17.69
N LYS A 306 -19.97 -13.03 18.23
CA LYS A 306 -20.28 -12.05 19.28
C LYS A 306 -19.68 -12.49 20.62
N ALA A 307 -18.59 -11.88 21.06
CA ALA A 307 -18.17 -11.94 22.45
C ALA A 307 -18.93 -10.88 23.26
N SER A 308 -19.92 -11.34 24.03
CA SER A 308 -20.67 -10.54 25.01
C SER A 308 -19.84 -10.37 26.28
N VAL A 309 -19.63 -9.11 26.71
CA VAL A 309 -19.19 -8.79 28.08
C VAL A 309 -20.33 -8.01 28.74
N LYS A 310 -20.92 -8.61 29.78
CA LYS A 310 -21.89 -7.99 30.69
C LYS A 310 -21.17 -7.03 31.64
N SER A 311 -21.71 -5.82 31.81
CA SER A 311 -21.55 -5.07 33.06
C SER A 311 -22.86 -4.37 33.43
N SER A 312 -23.19 -4.51 34.71
CA SER A 312 -24.41 -4.16 35.43
C SER A 312 -24.66 -2.65 35.62
N ASP A 313 -25.96 -2.31 35.60
CA ASP A 313 -26.72 -1.35 36.41
C ASP A 313 -26.07 -0.06 36.92
N VAL A 314 -26.52 1.07 36.36
CA VAL A 314 -26.90 2.29 37.12
C VAL A 314 -28.03 3.01 36.37
N GLU A 315 -29.21 3.09 36.99
CA GLU A 315 -30.30 3.99 36.59
C GLU A 315 -30.06 5.42 37.12
N ILE A 316 -30.43 6.44 36.32
CA ILE A 316 -31.22 7.63 36.70
C ILE A 316 -31.30 8.60 35.49
N GLY A 317 -32.52 9.05 35.15
CA GLY A 317 -32.72 10.35 34.50
C GLY A 317 -33.59 10.37 33.24
N SER A 318 -34.90 10.53 33.41
CA SER A 318 -35.91 10.70 32.36
C SER A 318 -35.79 12.05 31.62
N LYS A 319 -35.80 12.01 30.27
CA LYS A 319 -36.56 12.86 29.31
C LYS A 319 -35.77 13.23 28.05
N ARG A 320 -36.07 12.53 26.95
CA ARG A 320 -36.64 13.07 25.70
C ARG A 320 -36.95 11.88 24.78
N LYS A 321 -38.21 11.78 24.34
CA LYS A 321 -38.73 10.77 23.42
C LYS A 321 -38.00 10.95 22.09
N ARG A 322 -36.98 10.12 21.84
CA ARG A 322 -36.30 9.99 20.56
C ARG A 322 -37.08 8.93 19.79
N GLU A 323 -37.64 9.33 18.65
CA GLU A 323 -38.22 8.42 17.69
C GLU A 323 -37.24 7.27 17.43
N GLU A 324 -37.75 6.04 17.50
CA GLU A 324 -37.01 4.83 17.15
C GLU A 324 -36.50 4.98 15.72
N MET A 325 -35.21 5.28 15.57
CA MET A 325 -34.53 5.05 14.31
C MET A 325 -34.46 3.53 14.15
N ALA A 326 -35.31 3.03 13.26
CA ALA A 326 -35.30 1.67 12.78
C ALA A 326 -33.87 1.16 12.59
N SER A 327 -33.64 -0.07 13.02
CA SER A 327 -32.49 -0.87 12.62
C SER A 327 -32.33 -0.79 11.10
N GLN A 328 -31.31 -0.08 10.63
CA GLN A 328 -30.88 -0.14 9.23
C GLN A 328 -30.19 -1.49 9.00
N ASP A 329 -31.01 -2.53 8.96
CA ASP A 329 -30.79 -3.76 8.21
C ASP A 329 -31.69 -3.73 6.95
N ASP A 330 -31.96 -2.53 6.44
CA ASP A 330 -32.58 -2.32 5.13
C ASP A 330 -31.50 -2.59 4.08
N LEU A 331 -31.45 -3.84 3.63
CA LEU A 331 -31.00 -4.22 2.30
C LEU A 331 -31.59 -3.22 1.30
N GLN A 332 -30.76 -2.30 0.80
CA GLN A 332 -31.12 -1.58 -0.41
C GLN A 332 -31.27 -2.63 -1.52
N PRO A 333 -32.41 -2.69 -2.23
CA PRO A 333 -32.51 -3.51 -3.42
C PRO A 333 -31.41 -3.10 -4.42
N PRO A 334 -31.01 -3.98 -5.35
CA PRO A 334 -29.98 -3.66 -6.34
C PRO A 334 -30.35 -2.34 -7.00
N ARG A 335 -29.40 -1.39 -7.02
CA ARG A 335 -29.60 -0.15 -7.76
C ARG A 335 -29.89 -0.54 -9.21
N HIS A 336 -31.08 -0.21 -9.72
CA HIS A 336 -31.36 -0.32 -11.14
C HIS A 336 -30.23 0.40 -11.89
N ARG A 337 -29.48 -0.37 -12.69
CA ARG A 337 -28.41 0.17 -13.53
C ARG A 337 -29.04 1.15 -14.52
N SER A 338 -28.32 2.23 -14.84
CA SER A 338 -28.87 3.27 -15.71
C SER A 338 -29.08 2.73 -17.14
N PRO A 339 -30.01 3.27 -17.93
CA PRO A 339 -30.18 2.85 -19.34
C PRO A 339 -28.88 2.95 -20.15
N ILE A 340 -28.05 3.95 -19.84
CA ILE A 340 -26.76 4.18 -20.49
C ILE A 340 -25.72 3.11 -20.08
N TRP A 341 -25.82 2.60 -18.85
CA TRP A 341 -25.00 1.47 -18.42
C TRP A 341 -25.31 0.22 -19.25
N HIS A 342 -26.60 -0.04 -19.53
CA HIS A 342 -27.00 -1.15 -20.42
C HIS A 342 -26.53 -0.91 -21.86
N GLU A 343 -26.70 0.30 -22.40
CA GLU A 343 -26.23 0.66 -23.75
C GLU A 343 -24.74 0.38 -23.96
N ILE A 344 -23.90 0.67 -22.95
CA ILE A 344 -22.46 0.41 -23.01
C ILE A 344 -22.15 -1.09 -22.86
N ASN A 345 -22.78 -1.79 -21.90
CA ASN A 345 -22.48 -3.20 -21.61
C ASN A 345 -23.12 -4.18 -22.61
N ASP A 346 -24.12 -3.74 -23.38
CA ASP A 346 -24.71 -4.52 -24.45
C ASP A 346 -23.80 -4.58 -25.70
N ILE A 347 -22.79 -3.71 -25.80
CA ILE A 347 -21.82 -3.71 -26.90
C ILE A 347 -20.87 -4.88 -26.72
N ARG A 348 -20.89 -5.78 -27.71
CA ARG A 348 -20.11 -7.02 -27.68
C ARG A 348 -18.69 -6.77 -28.20
N ILE A 349 -17.72 -7.07 -27.35
CA ILE A 349 -16.29 -7.07 -27.68
C ILE A 349 -15.82 -8.53 -27.71
N ASP A 350 -15.73 -9.10 -28.91
CA ASP A 350 -15.33 -10.49 -29.12
C ASP A 350 -13.80 -10.63 -29.12
N LEU A 351 -13.27 -11.22 -28.05
CA LEU A 351 -11.86 -11.60 -27.94
C LEU A 351 -11.70 -13.10 -28.22
N PRO A 352 -10.46 -13.60 -28.44
CA PRO A 352 -10.23 -15.02 -28.66
C PRO A 352 -10.86 -15.94 -27.58
N SER A 353 -10.93 -15.48 -26.33
CA SER A 353 -11.61 -16.16 -25.22
C SER A 353 -13.12 -16.32 -25.36
N SER A 354 -13.79 -15.43 -26.11
CA SER A 354 -15.23 -15.46 -26.40
C SER A 354 -15.65 -16.60 -27.35
N HIS A 355 -14.68 -17.26 -28.02
CA HIS A 355 -14.98 -18.31 -29.00
C HIS A 355 -14.94 -19.73 -28.42
N HIS A 356 -15.67 -20.64 -29.06
CA HIS A 356 -15.74 -22.05 -28.66
C HIS A 356 -14.34 -22.70 -28.62
N LYS A 357 -14.16 -23.67 -27.72
CA LYS A 357 -12.86 -24.35 -27.49
C LYS A 357 -12.23 -24.89 -28.79
N ALA A 358 -13.03 -25.40 -29.71
CA ALA A 358 -12.57 -25.92 -30.99
C ALA A 358 -11.90 -24.84 -31.88
N ILE A 359 -12.44 -23.62 -31.88
CA ILE A 359 -11.86 -22.47 -32.61
C ILE A 359 -10.57 -22.02 -31.93
N ARG A 360 -10.55 -21.97 -30.59
CA ARG A 360 -9.38 -21.58 -29.79
C ARG A 360 -8.18 -22.51 -29.93
N THR A 361 -8.43 -23.79 -30.25
CA THR A 361 -7.36 -24.79 -30.46
C THR A 361 -6.83 -24.84 -31.89
N HIS A 362 -7.44 -24.14 -32.84
CA HIS A 362 -7.04 -24.14 -34.24
C HIS A 362 -5.70 -23.40 -34.44
N GLU A 363 -4.81 -23.93 -35.28
CA GLU A 363 -3.44 -23.43 -35.49
C GLU A 363 -3.40 -21.93 -35.83
N ALA A 364 -4.37 -21.44 -36.60
CA ALA A 364 -4.47 -20.02 -36.97
C ALA A 364 -4.72 -19.07 -35.78
N LEU A 365 -5.36 -19.54 -34.70
CA LEU A 365 -5.78 -18.70 -33.56
C LEU A 365 -4.92 -18.92 -32.30
N VAL A 366 -4.07 -19.95 -32.25
CA VAL A 366 -3.21 -20.26 -31.09
C VAL A 366 -2.36 -19.05 -30.65
N GLU A 367 -1.83 -18.29 -31.60
CA GLU A 367 -1.03 -17.10 -31.32
C GLU A 367 -1.87 -16.02 -30.63
N ALA A 368 -3.07 -15.71 -31.16
CA ALA A 368 -3.99 -14.73 -30.59
C ALA A 368 -4.44 -15.14 -29.17
N VAL A 369 -4.75 -16.43 -28.95
CA VAL A 369 -5.09 -16.97 -27.63
C VAL A 369 -3.92 -16.84 -26.65
N THR A 370 -2.69 -17.05 -27.12
CA THR A 370 -1.49 -16.92 -26.28
C THR A 370 -1.22 -15.47 -25.90
N VAL A 371 -1.43 -14.53 -26.84
CA VAL A 371 -1.33 -13.09 -26.59
C VAL A 371 -2.37 -12.66 -25.55
N GLU A 372 -3.64 -13.01 -25.75
CA GLU A 372 -4.71 -12.67 -24.81
C GLU A 372 -4.42 -13.24 -23.42
N LYS A 373 -4.06 -14.52 -23.32
CA LYS A 373 -3.74 -15.15 -22.03
C LYS A 373 -2.65 -14.40 -21.28
N ARG A 374 -1.56 -14.00 -21.96
CA ARG A 374 -0.49 -13.22 -21.33
C ARG A 374 -1.00 -11.87 -20.84
N LEU A 375 -1.73 -11.13 -21.67
CA LEU A 375 -2.28 -9.83 -21.27
C LEU A 375 -3.20 -9.95 -20.05
N ARG A 376 -4.02 -11.01 -19.98
CA ARG A 376 -4.86 -11.33 -18.82
C ARG A 376 -4.05 -11.70 -17.57
N GLU A 377 -2.92 -12.38 -17.70
CA GLU A 377 -2.01 -12.64 -16.57
C GLU A 377 -1.44 -11.32 -16.00
N GLY A 378 -1.11 -10.36 -16.86
CA GLY A 378 -0.72 -9.01 -16.46
C GLY A 378 -1.85 -8.26 -15.75
N GLN A 379 -3.05 -8.29 -16.33
CA GLN A 379 -4.27 -7.69 -15.74
C GLN A 379 -4.55 -8.28 -14.34
N ALA A 380 -4.53 -9.61 -14.20
CA ALA A 380 -4.74 -10.29 -12.92
C ALA A 380 -3.68 -9.90 -11.87
N THR A 381 -2.43 -9.72 -12.31
CA THR A 381 -1.35 -9.25 -11.42
C THR A 381 -1.65 -7.85 -10.88
N GLU A 382 -2.06 -6.91 -11.74
CA GLU A 382 -2.39 -5.54 -11.34
C GLU A 382 -3.60 -5.50 -10.40
N LEU A 383 -4.63 -6.28 -10.70
CA LEU A 383 -5.83 -6.40 -9.88
C LEU A 383 -5.51 -6.99 -8.49
N LEU A 384 -4.63 -7.99 -8.43
CA LEU A 384 -4.14 -8.56 -7.18
C LEU A 384 -3.38 -7.54 -6.33
N ASP A 385 -2.51 -6.74 -6.94
CA ASP A 385 -1.75 -5.70 -6.24
C ASP A 385 -2.65 -4.56 -5.76
N ASN A 386 -3.71 -4.23 -6.51
CA ASN A 386 -4.75 -3.30 -6.06
C ASN A 386 -5.51 -3.85 -4.84
N LEU A 387 -5.93 -5.12 -4.89
CA LEU A 387 -6.59 -5.80 -3.76
C LEU A 387 -5.69 -5.82 -2.51
N ARG A 388 -4.42 -6.22 -2.66
CA ARG A 388 -3.42 -6.19 -1.57
C ARG A 388 -3.28 -4.80 -0.98
N SER A 389 -3.20 -3.77 -1.80
CA SER A 389 -3.10 -2.37 -1.35
C SER A 389 -4.32 -1.93 -0.54
N HIS A 390 -5.52 -2.33 -0.96
CA HIS A 390 -6.75 -2.08 -0.20
C HIS A 390 -6.81 -2.83 1.13
N LEU A 391 -6.40 -4.12 1.15
CA LEU A 391 -6.32 -4.92 2.36
C LEU A 391 -5.34 -4.33 3.39
N ILE A 392 -4.12 -3.97 2.95
CA ILE A 392 -3.09 -3.35 3.82
C ILE A 392 -3.61 -2.04 4.41
N THR A 393 -4.24 -1.20 3.58
CA THR A 393 -4.80 0.08 4.03
C THR A 393 -5.93 -0.13 5.04
N SER A 394 -6.81 -1.11 4.80
CA SER A 394 -7.90 -1.46 5.71
C SER A 394 -7.39 -1.94 7.07
N TYR A 395 -6.41 -2.85 7.07
CA TYR A 395 -5.75 -3.28 8.29
C TYR A 395 -5.16 -2.10 9.08
N GLY A 396 -4.49 -1.16 8.39
CA GLY A 396 -3.97 0.06 9.02
C GLY A 396 -5.05 0.93 9.67
N LEU A 397 -6.23 1.03 9.05
CA LEU A 397 -7.39 1.74 9.62
C LEU A 397 -7.97 1.01 10.84
N VAL A 398 -8.10 -0.31 10.78
CA VAL A 398 -8.56 -1.14 11.90
C VAL A 398 -7.57 -1.07 13.06
N LYS A 399 -6.26 -1.06 12.82
CA LYS A 399 -5.26 -0.92 13.88
C LYS A 399 -5.33 0.46 14.56
N LYS A 400 -5.49 1.53 13.78
CA LYS A 400 -5.75 2.87 14.33
C LYS A 400 -7.00 2.93 15.21
N ARG A 401 -8.02 2.10 14.95
CA ARG A 401 -9.23 1.99 15.81
C ARG A 401 -8.91 1.47 17.21
N LEU A 402 -7.89 0.63 17.37
CA LEU A 402 -7.54 0.01 18.66
C LEU A 402 -6.67 0.90 19.56
N ASP A 403 -5.92 1.84 18.97
CA ASP A 403 -4.96 2.68 19.70
C ASP A 403 -5.54 4.01 20.23
N VAL A 404 -6.78 4.37 19.89
CA VAL A 404 -7.42 5.61 20.38
C VAL A 404 -8.31 5.30 21.60
N LYS A 405 -7.75 5.42 22.80
CA LYS A 405 -8.54 5.36 24.05
C LYS A 405 -9.29 6.68 24.29
N GLY A 406 -10.59 6.60 24.59
CA GLY A 406 -11.38 7.72 25.11
C GLY A 406 -12.07 8.63 24.09
N GLN A 407 -11.94 8.38 22.78
CA GLN A 407 -12.76 9.05 21.76
C GLN A 407 -13.73 8.05 21.13
N GLY A 408 -15.03 8.33 21.25
CA GLY A 408 -16.06 7.66 20.44
C GLY A 408 -15.84 8.00 18.96
N LEU A 409 -16.20 7.06 18.07
CA LEU A 409 -16.04 7.24 16.63
C LEU A 409 -16.73 8.53 16.17
N SER A 410 -16.00 9.37 15.43
CA SER A 410 -16.68 10.33 14.56
C SER A 410 -17.33 9.55 13.42
N THR A 411 -18.54 9.93 13.02
CA THR A 411 -19.27 9.37 11.86
C THR A 411 -18.40 9.31 10.60
N ARG A 412 -17.44 10.24 10.49
CA ARG A 412 -16.48 10.33 9.39
C ARG A 412 -15.52 9.13 9.33
N ALA A 413 -14.99 8.69 10.47
CA ALA A 413 -14.06 7.56 10.52
C ALA A 413 -14.74 6.25 10.08
N GLN A 414 -15.98 6.03 10.53
CA GLN A 414 -16.78 4.88 10.10
C GLN A 414 -17.08 4.91 8.60
N ALA A 415 -17.42 6.08 8.06
CA ALA A 415 -17.62 6.25 6.62
C ALA A 415 -16.35 5.98 5.80
N HIS A 416 -15.15 6.26 6.33
CA HIS A 416 -13.90 5.88 5.68
C HIS A 416 -13.66 4.36 5.68
N ALA A 417 -13.94 3.68 6.79
CA ALA A 417 -13.82 2.23 6.88
C ALA A 417 -14.80 1.52 5.92
N ASN A 418 -16.08 1.92 5.93
CA ASN A 418 -17.09 1.34 5.05
C ASN A 418 -16.75 1.52 3.56
N ARG A 419 -16.25 2.70 3.17
CA ARG A 419 -15.76 2.93 1.81
C ARG A 419 -14.60 2.01 1.43
N LYS A 420 -13.71 1.72 2.38
CA LYS A 420 -12.59 0.79 2.13
C LYS A 420 -13.06 -0.66 2.02
N TYR A 421 -14.03 -1.11 2.81
CA TYR A 421 -14.63 -2.42 2.61
C TYR A 421 -15.32 -2.56 1.26
N LYS A 422 -16.04 -1.52 0.80
CA LYS A 422 -16.61 -1.51 -0.56
C LYS A 422 -15.52 -1.62 -1.63
N ALA A 423 -14.42 -0.87 -1.49
CA ALA A 423 -13.30 -0.95 -2.42
C ALA A 423 -12.60 -2.33 -2.42
N ILE A 424 -12.49 -2.98 -1.25
CA ILE A 424 -11.98 -4.36 -1.16
C ILE A 424 -12.88 -5.32 -1.92
N ARG A 425 -14.20 -5.24 -1.74
CA ARG A 425 -15.15 -6.10 -2.46
C ARG A 425 -15.04 -5.91 -3.96
N LEU A 426 -15.06 -4.67 -4.44
CA LEU A 426 -14.93 -4.37 -5.87
C LEU A 426 -13.61 -4.89 -6.44
N ALA A 427 -12.49 -4.70 -5.74
CA ALA A 427 -11.20 -5.22 -6.18
C ALA A 427 -11.12 -6.76 -6.13
N ALA A 428 -11.82 -7.39 -5.20
CA ALA A 428 -11.88 -8.85 -5.08
C ALA A 428 -12.84 -9.50 -6.10
N THR A 429 -13.87 -8.79 -6.56
CA THR A 429 -14.72 -9.24 -7.67
C THR A 429 -14.02 -9.06 -9.01
N ALA A 430 -13.18 -8.01 -9.15
CA ALA A 430 -12.44 -7.76 -10.37
C ALA A 430 -11.30 -8.76 -10.59
N TYR A 431 -10.57 -9.13 -9.52
CA TYR A 431 -9.52 -10.15 -9.53
C TYR A 431 -10.11 -11.56 -9.57
#